data_AF-A0A956BV77-F1
#
_entry.id   AF-A0A956BV77-F1
#
_cell.length_a   1.000
_cell.length_b   1.000
_cell.length_c   1.000
_cell.angle_alpha   90.00
_cell.angle_beta   90.00
_cell.angle_gamma   90.00
#
_symmetry.space_group_name_H-M   'P 1'
#
loop_
_entity.id
_entity.type
_entity.pdbx_description
1 polymer ?
#
loop_
_entity_poly.entity_id
_entity_poly.type
_entity_poly.pdbx_seq_one_letter_code
_entity_poly.pdbx_strand_id
1 'polypeptide(L)'
;MNTCTTLTLSAALTMVGCVSADCPAGTVLDETLDQCVRVVDMGVLDLGMDAAAPDMGDDLGPDLGQDLGACGACGTGTVCDPDSETCVECLTAADCIAPLGQCNAMHQCVACTLDDHCGGSTPYCVAETCVACRNNGDCPLTDPVCSTVDHTCGPCQQRSDCSYRSATPACNPSTGDCTLCDVNNESTDCPGQRCLDQTMCTECRPGTGNADCTTPSEPRCNLVGECAACTMDAHCSHIPGRPRCSGGTCVACTAATEGADCGGNTCSPATLTCTTTPRFSRSVCQSCVSDNDCAQTGGTFRCIPMNFQGTALGGFCLRATPGCTPPFNTGITATSLSGFESATYCGIYQNATSCDAVRNVFQSRQCPTGAASECMAPGALCETVGVVENRCTYACSTASACVPSGPASTCNAGYCGS
;
A
#
# COMPACT_ATOMS: atom_id res chain seq x y z
N MET A 1 12.06 41.89 32.97
CA MET A 1 12.17 42.11 31.51
C MET A 1 11.75 40.80 30.86
N ASN A 2 10.50 40.72 30.46
CA ASN A 2 9.94 39.52 29.83
C ASN A 2 10.24 39.57 28.33
N THR A 3 10.76 38.48 27.79
CA THR A 3 10.86 38.27 26.33
C THR A 3 9.78 37.26 25.92
N CYS A 4 8.69 37.75 25.32
CA CYS A 4 7.75 36.93 24.55
C CYS A 4 8.14 36.99 23.08
N THR A 5 8.46 35.84 22.48
CA THR A 5 8.69 35.73 21.03
C THR A 5 7.41 35.27 20.36
N THR A 6 6.86 36.09 19.46
CA THR A 6 5.72 35.74 18.59
C THR A 6 6.22 35.02 17.33
N LEU A 7 5.68 33.84 17.02
CA LEU A 7 5.80 33.20 15.72
C LEU A 7 4.46 33.32 14.98
N THR A 8 4.44 34.03 13.85
CA THR A 8 3.28 34.15 12.97
C THR A 8 3.29 33.05 11.91
N LEU A 9 2.26 32.20 11.88
CA LEU A 9 1.86 31.48 10.67
C LEU A 9 0.34 31.48 10.55
N SER A 10 -0.14 31.74 9.34
CA SER A 10 -1.50 32.13 8.99
C SER A 10 -2.58 31.09 9.32
N ALA A 11 -3.69 31.60 9.86
CA ALA A 11 -5.03 30.99 9.92
C ALA A 11 -5.26 29.82 10.91
N ALA A 12 -5.26 30.12 12.21
CA ALA A 12 -6.30 29.72 13.17
C ALA A 12 -6.05 30.44 14.51
N LEU A 13 -7.06 31.07 15.08
CA LEU A 13 -6.98 31.72 16.39
C LEU A 13 -7.19 30.64 17.46
N THR A 14 -6.12 30.20 18.13
CA THR A 14 -6.20 29.47 19.40
C THR A 14 -5.29 30.15 20.42
N MET A 15 -5.86 30.52 21.57
CA MET A 15 -5.11 31.07 22.69
C MET A 15 -4.19 29.99 23.24
N VAL A 16 -2.90 30.14 23.01
CA VAL A 16 -1.85 29.35 23.68
C VAL A 16 -1.75 29.89 25.11
N GLY A 17 -2.11 29.06 26.07
CA GLY A 17 -1.99 29.36 27.50
C GLY A 17 -0.55 29.69 27.87
N CYS A 18 -0.38 30.74 28.68
CA CYS A 18 0.88 31.07 29.31
C CYS A 18 1.37 29.88 30.15
N VAL A 19 2.62 29.48 29.93
CA VAL A 19 3.38 28.59 30.82
C VAL A 19 3.40 29.18 32.23
N SER A 20 3.09 28.33 33.21
CA SER A 20 2.97 28.62 34.63
C SER A 20 4.19 29.38 35.16
N ALA A 21 3.95 30.50 35.83
CA ALA A 21 4.97 31.23 36.56
C ALA A 21 5.32 30.46 37.85
N ASP A 22 6.57 30.01 37.97
CA ASP A 22 7.10 29.52 39.25
C ASP A 22 7.23 30.71 40.22
N CYS A 23 6.28 30.87 41.14
CA CYS A 23 6.43 31.82 42.24
C CYS A 23 7.63 31.40 43.13
N PRO A 24 8.46 32.36 43.59
CA PRO A 24 9.57 32.05 44.49
C PRO A 24 9.07 31.47 45.82
N ALA A 25 9.88 30.60 46.43
CA ALA A 25 9.55 29.88 47.66
C ALA A 25 9.00 30.81 48.77
N GLY A 26 7.83 30.46 49.31
CA GLY A 26 7.14 31.23 50.36
C GLY A 26 6.09 32.22 49.85
N THR A 27 5.70 32.15 48.58
CA THR A 27 4.58 32.93 47.99
C THR A 27 3.63 32.03 47.20
N VAL A 28 2.36 32.41 47.12
CA VAL A 28 1.32 31.72 46.34
C VAL A 28 0.75 32.70 45.31
N LEU A 29 0.40 32.19 44.12
CA LEU A 29 -0.14 32.98 43.02
C LEU A 29 -1.63 33.29 43.29
N ASP A 30 -1.98 34.57 43.39
CA ASP A 30 -3.36 35.00 43.51
C ASP A 30 -3.95 35.18 42.10
N GLU A 31 -4.83 34.26 41.69
CA GLU A 31 -5.43 34.24 40.36
C GLU A 31 -6.37 35.41 40.07
N THR A 32 -6.78 36.18 41.10
CA THR A 32 -7.61 37.37 40.90
C THR A 32 -6.80 38.62 40.60
N LEU A 33 -5.52 38.64 41.02
CA LEU A 33 -4.61 39.78 40.86
C LEU A 33 -3.41 39.49 39.94
N ASP A 34 -3.25 38.24 39.50
CA ASP A 34 -2.16 37.72 38.66
C ASP A 34 -0.76 38.08 39.20
N GLN A 35 -0.58 37.96 40.53
CA GLN A 35 0.66 38.28 41.25
C GLN A 35 0.94 37.29 42.40
N CYS A 36 2.23 37.04 42.69
CA CYS A 36 2.66 36.21 43.82
C CYS A 36 2.60 37.00 45.14
N VAL A 37 1.83 36.52 46.13
CA VAL A 37 1.65 37.16 47.45
C VAL A 37 2.26 36.31 48.56
N ARG A 38 2.83 36.94 49.59
CA ARG A 38 3.40 36.25 50.77
C ARG A 38 2.29 35.86 51.72
N VAL A 39 2.36 34.63 52.24
CA VAL A 39 1.50 34.19 53.35
C VAL A 39 1.97 34.90 54.61
N VAL A 40 1.21 35.89 55.08
CA VAL A 40 1.41 36.52 56.38
C VAL A 40 0.27 36.07 57.29
N ASP A 41 0.62 35.53 58.46
CA ASP A 41 -0.28 35.10 59.53
C ASP A 41 -1.51 36.02 59.66
N MET A 42 -2.70 35.48 59.37
CA MET A 42 -3.93 36.12 59.80
C MET A 42 -4.10 35.86 61.30
N GLY A 43 -3.53 36.75 62.10
CA GLY A 43 -3.82 36.88 63.51
C GLY A 43 -5.32 37.05 63.73
N VAL A 44 -5.89 36.15 64.54
CA VAL A 44 -7.26 36.25 65.04
C VAL A 44 -7.31 37.40 66.05
N LEU A 45 -8.14 38.41 65.75
CA LEU A 45 -8.40 39.52 66.65
C LEU A 45 -9.38 39.10 67.74
N ASP A 46 -8.90 39.30 68.96
CA ASP A 46 -9.57 39.27 70.26
C ASP A 46 -10.84 40.15 70.29
N LEU A 47 -11.97 39.55 70.67
CA LEU A 47 -13.15 40.25 71.17
C LEU A 47 -13.64 39.53 72.43
N GLY A 48 -13.18 40.04 73.56
CA GLY A 48 -13.67 39.66 74.88
C GLY A 48 -15.15 39.99 75.10
N MET A 49 -15.79 39.17 75.93
CA MET A 49 -16.97 39.56 76.68
C MET A 49 -16.87 39.01 78.10
N ASP A 50 -16.86 39.94 79.04
CA ASP A 50 -16.98 39.75 80.48
C ASP A 50 -18.29 39.03 80.85
N ALA A 51 -18.19 38.02 81.72
CA ALA A 51 -19.27 37.71 82.65
C ALA A 51 -18.68 37.11 83.93
N ALA A 52 -18.92 37.83 85.02
CA ALA A 52 -18.45 37.56 86.36
C ALA A 52 -18.96 36.24 86.94
N ALA A 53 -18.12 35.62 87.77
CA ALA A 53 -18.48 34.61 88.75
C ALA A 53 -19.45 35.17 89.82
N PRO A 54 -20.11 34.28 90.58
CA PRO A 54 -19.53 34.04 91.90
C PRO A 54 -19.41 32.55 92.26
N ASP A 55 -18.19 32.21 92.62
CA ASP A 55 -17.76 31.43 93.79
C ASP A 55 -18.86 30.80 94.66
N MET A 56 -18.88 29.46 94.72
CA MET A 56 -19.17 28.69 95.94
C MET A 56 -18.54 27.28 95.86
N GLY A 57 -17.63 27.01 96.79
CA GLY A 57 -17.69 25.77 97.56
C GLY A 57 -16.60 24.74 97.28
N ASP A 58 -15.55 24.81 98.11
CA ASP A 58 -14.68 23.70 98.45
C ASP A 58 -15.45 22.40 98.71
N ASP A 59 -15.02 21.29 98.08
CA ASP A 59 -14.96 20.03 98.81
C ASP A 59 -13.80 19.16 98.31
N LEU A 60 -12.95 18.84 99.28
CA LEU A 60 -11.72 18.08 99.18
C LEU A 60 -12.06 16.58 99.09
N GLY A 61 -11.59 15.93 98.03
CA GLY A 61 -11.42 14.49 97.97
C GLY A 61 -10.34 14.12 96.95
N PRO A 62 -9.26 13.42 97.33
CA PRO A 62 -8.32 12.88 96.36
C PRO A 62 -8.92 11.57 95.82
N ASP A 63 -9.85 11.68 94.88
CA ASP A 63 -10.30 10.51 94.13
C ASP A 63 -9.25 10.22 93.04
N LEU A 64 -8.25 9.42 93.45
CA LEU A 64 -7.34 8.73 92.55
C LEU A 64 -8.09 7.60 91.85
N GLY A 65 -9.02 7.99 90.98
CA GLY A 65 -9.50 7.20 89.87
C GLY A 65 -9.42 8.10 88.66
N GLN A 66 -8.49 7.84 87.73
CA GLN A 66 -8.62 8.38 86.39
C GLN A 66 -9.97 7.90 85.87
N ASP A 67 -10.97 8.79 85.84
CA ASP A 67 -12.17 8.57 85.08
C ASP A 67 -11.76 8.61 83.61
N LEU A 68 -11.32 7.44 83.12
CA LEU A 68 -10.91 7.26 81.73
C LEU A 68 -12.12 7.34 80.78
N GLY A 69 -13.33 7.63 81.27
CA GLY A 69 -14.54 7.52 80.48
C GLY A 69 -14.75 6.07 80.01
N ALA A 70 -15.68 5.87 79.08
CA ALA A 70 -16.05 4.54 78.59
C ALA A 70 -14.91 3.83 77.80
N CYS A 71 -13.92 4.58 77.30
CA CYS A 71 -12.68 4.01 76.76
C CYS A 71 -11.57 4.06 77.81
N GLY A 72 -11.15 2.93 78.37
CA GLY A 72 -9.91 2.86 79.15
C GLY A 72 -8.65 3.21 78.32
N ALA A 73 -7.46 2.83 78.82
CA ALA A 73 -6.24 2.87 78.01
C ALA A 73 -6.36 1.89 76.83
N CYS A 74 -6.67 2.39 75.63
CA CYS A 74 -6.65 1.60 74.41
C CYS A 74 -5.25 0.97 74.21
N GLY A 75 -5.22 -0.26 73.69
CA GLY A 75 -3.98 -0.99 73.46
C GLY A 75 -3.07 -0.28 72.45
N THR A 76 -1.80 -0.65 72.41
CA THR A 76 -0.84 -0.09 71.44
C THR A 76 -1.36 -0.25 70.01
N GLY A 77 -1.50 0.87 69.28
CA GLY A 77 -2.00 0.90 67.90
C GLY A 77 -3.50 1.11 67.75
N THR A 78 -4.21 1.53 68.80
CA THR A 78 -5.64 1.88 68.74
C THR A 78 -5.91 3.21 69.44
N VAL A 79 -6.92 3.95 68.96
CA VAL A 79 -7.36 5.26 69.46
C VAL A 79 -8.79 5.14 69.97
N CYS A 80 -9.14 5.84 71.05
CA CYS A 80 -10.53 5.87 71.52
C CYS A 80 -11.38 6.75 70.61
N ASP A 81 -12.46 6.18 70.06
CA ASP A 81 -13.52 6.92 69.40
C ASP A 81 -14.50 7.47 70.46
N PRO A 82 -14.57 8.80 70.65
CA PRO A 82 -15.44 9.42 71.65
C PRO A 82 -16.93 9.28 71.31
N ASP A 83 -17.30 9.01 70.05
CA ASP A 83 -18.70 8.92 69.62
C ASP A 83 -19.26 7.50 69.80
N SER A 84 -18.44 6.47 69.58
CA SER A 84 -18.83 5.06 69.75
C SER A 84 -18.42 4.46 71.09
N GLU A 85 -17.62 5.16 71.88
CA GLU A 85 -17.04 4.68 73.15
C GLU A 85 -16.24 3.37 73.00
N THR A 86 -15.63 3.14 71.82
CA THR A 86 -14.83 1.94 71.54
C THR A 86 -13.41 2.29 71.07
N CYS A 87 -12.46 1.38 71.31
CA CYS A 87 -11.11 1.50 70.76
C CYS A 87 -11.11 1.03 69.31
N VAL A 88 -10.77 1.93 68.39
CA VAL A 88 -10.70 1.70 66.95
C VAL A 88 -9.24 1.83 66.47
N GLU A 89 -8.94 1.43 65.24
CA GLU A 89 -7.56 1.52 64.74
C GLU A 89 -7.14 2.96 64.43
N CYS A 90 -8.10 3.81 64.02
CA CYS A 90 -7.83 5.20 63.64
C CYS A 90 -9.09 6.08 63.73
N LEU A 91 -8.90 7.39 63.90
CA LEU A 91 -9.94 8.42 63.69
C LEU A 91 -9.60 9.31 62.49
N THR A 92 -8.31 9.46 62.20
CA THR A 92 -7.77 10.21 61.07
C THR A 92 -6.62 9.45 60.42
N ALA A 93 -6.22 9.87 59.23
CA ALA A 93 -5.05 9.31 58.55
C ALA A 93 -3.75 9.41 59.37
N ALA A 94 -3.64 10.39 60.27
CA ALA A 94 -2.46 10.59 61.12
C ALA A 94 -2.25 9.48 62.16
N ASP A 95 -3.31 8.72 62.48
CA ASP A 95 -3.26 7.61 63.43
C ASP A 95 -2.68 6.33 62.80
N CYS A 96 -2.65 6.26 61.47
CA CYS A 96 -2.15 5.12 60.73
C CYS A 96 -0.69 5.33 60.30
N ILE A 97 0.13 4.30 60.45
CA ILE A 97 1.50 4.28 59.91
C ILE A 97 1.55 3.61 58.54
N ALA A 98 2.59 3.92 57.76
CA ALA A 98 2.84 3.26 56.48
C ALA A 98 3.00 1.73 56.67
N PRO A 99 2.49 0.90 55.74
CA PRO A 99 1.97 1.25 54.41
C PRO A 99 0.47 1.54 54.34
N LEU A 100 -0.26 1.54 55.47
CA LEU A 100 -1.70 1.80 55.47
C LEU A 100 -1.96 3.31 55.40
N GLY A 101 -1.58 4.08 56.42
CA GLY A 101 -1.54 5.55 56.35
C GLY A 101 -2.87 6.27 56.09
N GLN A 102 -4.00 5.57 55.91
CA GLN A 102 -5.33 6.14 55.70
C GLN A 102 -6.35 5.49 56.62
N CYS A 103 -7.34 6.27 57.07
CA CYS A 103 -8.42 5.78 57.93
C CYS A 103 -9.73 5.68 57.14
N ASN A 104 -10.34 4.49 57.10
CA ASN A 104 -11.62 4.29 56.41
C ASN A 104 -12.82 4.68 57.30
N ALA A 105 -14.02 4.69 56.71
CA ALA A 105 -15.26 5.01 57.44
C ALA A 105 -15.66 3.97 58.50
N MET A 106 -14.99 2.82 58.56
CA MET A 106 -15.16 1.79 59.59
C MET A 106 -14.11 1.91 60.70
N HIS A 107 -13.34 3.01 60.72
CA HIS A 107 -12.26 3.27 61.67
C HIS A 107 -11.13 2.21 61.64
N GLN A 108 -10.83 1.69 60.45
CA GLN A 108 -9.74 0.75 60.18
C GLN A 108 -8.64 1.43 59.37
N CYS A 109 -7.38 1.08 59.67
CA CYS A 109 -6.26 1.55 58.88
C CYS A 109 -6.19 0.77 57.56
N VAL A 110 -6.24 1.49 56.46
CA VAL A 110 -6.24 0.96 55.08
C VAL A 110 -5.16 1.64 54.26
N ALA A 111 -4.69 1.04 53.16
CA ALA A 111 -3.66 1.65 52.30
C ALA A 111 -4.17 2.88 51.55
N CYS A 112 -5.46 2.86 51.19
CA CYS A 112 -6.08 3.94 50.45
C CYS A 112 -7.59 3.94 50.63
N THR A 113 -8.20 5.09 50.37
CA THR A 113 -9.65 5.25 50.23
C THR A 113 -10.00 5.96 48.92
N LEU A 114 -9.01 6.60 48.29
CA LEU A 114 -9.06 7.31 47.02
C LEU A 114 -7.75 7.08 46.25
N ASP A 115 -7.77 7.25 44.92
CA ASP A 115 -6.59 7.08 44.06
C ASP A 115 -5.43 8.03 44.45
N ASP A 116 -5.73 9.25 44.91
CA ASP A 116 -4.72 10.24 45.28
C ASP A 116 -3.90 9.86 46.54
N HIS A 117 -4.32 8.82 47.28
CA HIS A 117 -3.54 8.25 48.39
C HIS A 117 -2.45 7.28 47.90
N CYS A 118 -2.53 6.88 46.64
CA CYS A 118 -1.65 5.94 45.99
C CYS A 118 -0.64 6.65 45.08
N GLY A 119 0.44 5.97 44.70
CA GLY A 119 1.50 6.57 43.90
C GLY A 119 2.53 5.56 43.40
N GLY A 120 3.51 6.05 42.64
CA GLY A 120 4.54 5.20 42.04
C GLY A 120 3.95 4.17 41.09
N SER A 121 4.33 2.91 41.23
CA SER A 121 3.87 1.81 40.37
C SER A 121 2.49 1.27 40.72
N THR A 122 1.83 1.78 41.77
CA THR A 122 0.49 1.36 42.20
C THR A 122 -0.39 2.60 42.43
N PRO A 123 -0.87 3.27 41.39
CA PRO A 123 -1.54 4.57 41.51
C PRO A 123 -3.06 4.48 41.76
N TYR A 124 -3.66 3.29 41.75
CA TYR A 124 -5.12 3.15 41.88
C TYR A 124 -5.51 2.51 43.20
N CYS A 125 -6.59 2.98 43.79
CA CYS A 125 -7.16 2.40 45.00
C CYS A 125 -8.27 1.39 44.64
N VAL A 126 -8.05 0.12 44.98
CA VAL A 126 -9.06 -0.94 44.80
C VAL A 126 -9.18 -1.74 46.08
N ALA A 127 -10.41 -1.85 46.60
CA ALA A 127 -10.69 -2.58 47.83
C ALA A 127 -9.68 -2.23 48.94
N GLU A 128 -9.49 -0.94 49.18
CA GLU A 128 -8.67 -0.40 50.27
C GLU A 128 -7.15 -0.68 50.14
N THR A 129 -6.71 -1.17 48.98
CA THR A 129 -5.31 -1.47 48.64
C THR A 129 -4.86 -0.68 47.40
N CYS A 130 -3.64 -0.13 47.42
CA CYS A 130 -3.04 0.47 46.23
C CYS A 130 -2.58 -0.60 45.25
N VAL A 131 -3.04 -0.51 44.00
CA VAL A 131 -2.79 -1.49 42.94
C VAL A 131 -2.30 -0.82 41.65
N ALA A 132 -1.70 -1.60 40.75
CA ALA A 132 -1.13 -1.09 39.51
C ALA A 132 -2.19 -0.78 38.44
N CYS A 133 -3.31 -1.50 38.44
CA CYS A 133 -4.38 -1.32 37.44
C CYS A 133 -5.76 -1.79 37.93
N ARG A 134 -6.81 -1.23 37.35
CA ARG A 134 -8.22 -1.66 37.54
C ARG A 134 -8.75 -2.33 36.28
N ASN A 135 -8.30 -1.86 35.12
CA ASN A 135 -8.64 -2.40 33.80
C ASN A 135 -7.46 -2.21 32.83
N ASN A 136 -7.56 -2.80 31.63
CA ASN A 136 -6.47 -2.76 30.65
C ASN A 136 -6.07 -1.32 30.22
N GLY A 137 -7.00 -0.36 30.27
CA GLY A 137 -6.73 1.04 29.95
C GLY A 137 -5.76 1.73 30.91
N ASP A 138 -5.65 1.22 32.14
CA ASP A 138 -4.73 1.72 33.17
C ASP A 138 -3.28 1.28 32.92
N CYS A 139 -3.06 0.31 32.03
CA CYS A 139 -1.77 -0.31 31.80
C CYS A 139 -0.96 0.33 30.66
N PRO A 140 0.39 0.28 30.74
CA PRO A 140 1.26 0.80 29.69
C PRO A 140 1.24 -0.08 28.44
N LEU A 141 1.84 0.39 27.34
CA LEU A 141 1.87 -0.34 26.08
C LEU A 141 2.67 -1.66 26.14
N THR A 142 3.70 -1.72 26.98
CA THR A 142 4.57 -2.90 27.14
C THR A 142 3.92 -4.02 27.93
N ASP A 143 2.90 -3.70 28.74
CA ASP A 143 2.18 -4.65 29.57
C ASP A 143 0.68 -4.31 29.52
N PRO A 144 0.03 -4.44 28.36
CA PRO A 144 -1.26 -3.80 28.08
C PRO A 144 -2.47 -4.46 28.75
N VAL A 145 -2.27 -5.54 29.52
CA VAL A 145 -3.36 -6.32 30.13
C VAL A 145 -3.32 -6.19 31.63
N CYS A 146 -4.45 -5.81 32.24
CA CYS A 146 -4.59 -5.82 33.69
C CYS A 146 -5.09 -7.19 34.17
N SER A 147 -4.31 -7.88 35.02
CA SER A 147 -4.84 -9.01 35.78
C SER A 147 -5.86 -8.49 36.78
N THR A 148 -7.13 -8.86 36.65
CA THR A 148 -8.19 -8.43 37.60
C THR A 148 -8.13 -9.17 38.94
N VAL A 149 -7.24 -10.17 39.06
CA VAL A 149 -7.02 -10.93 40.31
C VAL A 149 -5.81 -10.35 41.05
N ASP A 150 -4.70 -10.15 40.34
CA ASP A 150 -3.45 -9.70 40.94
C ASP A 150 -3.29 -8.17 40.90
N HIS A 151 -4.16 -7.49 40.15
CA HIS A 151 -4.10 -6.06 39.86
C HIS A 151 -2.73 -5.56 39.39
N THR A 152 -2.07 -6.39 38.60
CA THR A 152 -0.79 -6.12 37.94
C THR A 152 -0.98 -6.06 36.43
N CYS A 153 -0.20 -5.20 35.78
CA CYS A 153 -0.13 -5.16 34.32
C CYS A 153 0.80 -6.27 33.81
N GLY A 154 0.42 -6.90 32.71
CA GLY A 154 1.19 -7.93 32.05
C GLY A 154 0.97 -7.98 30.53
N PRO A 155 1.62 -8.93 29.85
CA PRO A 155 1.59 -9.03 28.40
C PRO A 155 0.23 -9.45 27.86
N CYS A 156 -0.07 -9.03 26.62
CA CYS A 156 -1.19 -9.60 25.88
C CYS A 156 -0.91 -11.05 25.49
N GLN A 157 -1.97 -11.87 25.44
CA GLN A 157 -1.90 -13.25 24.97
C GLN A 157 -2.75 -13.49 23.73
N GLN A 158 -3.77 -12.66 23.51
CA GLN A 158 -4.73 -12.78 22.42
C GLN A 158 -5.23 -11.40 21.97
N ARG A 159 -5.77 -11.33 20.76
CA ARG A 159 -6.29 -10.08 20.17
C ARG A 159 -7.27 -9.34 21.08
N SER A 160 -8.21 -10.06 21.70
CA SER A 160 -9.24 -9.43 22.53
C SER A 160 -8.66 -8.60 23.65
N ASP A 161 -7.47 -8.96 24.12
CA ASP A 161 -6.75 -8.24 25.17
C ASP A 161 -6.40 -6.82 24.73
N CYS A 162 -6.14 -6.60 23.44
CA CYS A 162 -5.78 -5.31 22.84
C CYS A 162 -6.94 -4.59 22.15
N SER A 163 -8.13 -5.21 22.07
CA SER A 163 -9.28 -4.70 21.31
C SER A 163 -9.79 -3.31 21.75
N TYR A 164 -9.48 -2.92 22.98
CA TYR A 164 -9.80 -1.59 23.52
C TYR A 164 -8.91 -0.47 22.94
N ARG A 165 -7.78 -0.81 22.30
CA ARG A 165 -6.87 0.12 21.65
C ARG A 165 -7.13 0.17 20.15
N SER A 166 -7.84 1.19 19.70
CA SER A 166 -8.17 1.36 18.26
C SER A 166 -6.93 1.51 17.36
N ALA A 167 -5.81 2.02 17.87
CA ALA A 167 -4.58 2.19 17.12
C ALA A 167 -3.69 0.93 17.08
N THR A 168 -3.83 0.04 18.06
CA THR A 168 -3.04 -1.19 18.18
C THR A 168 -3.95 -2.35 18.62
N PRO A 169 -4.90 -2.77 17.77
CA PRO A 169 -5.92 -3.75 18.15
C PRO A 169 -5.41 -5.20 18.10
N ALA A 170 -4.22 -5.45 17.55
CA ALA A 170 -3.61 -6.76 17.49
C ALA A 170 -2.75 -7.02 18.73
N CYS A 171 -2.55 -8.30 19.05
CA CYS A 171 -1.61 -8.73 20.08
C CYS A 171 -0.47 -9.50 19.40
N ASN A 172 0.78 -9.13 19.69
CA ASN A 172 1.93 -9.96 19.37
C ASN A 172 2.20 -10.92 20.54
N PRO A 173 1.82 -12.20 20.45
CA PRO A 173 2.03 -13.15 21.56
C PRO A 173 3.51 -13.48 21.80
N SER A 174 4.42 -13.12 20.88
CA SER A 174 5.86 -13.35 21.05
C SER A 174 6.53 -12.27 21.89
N THR A 175 6.05 -11.02 21.84
CA THR A 175 6.59 -9.92 22.65
C THR A 175 5.68 -9.53 23.82
N GLY A 176 4.38 -9.82 23.74
CA GLY A 176 3.39 -9.42 24.72
C GLY A 176 2.79 -8.03 24.48
N ASP A 177 3.17 -7.36 23.39
CA ASP A 177 2.76 -5.99 23.09
C ASP A 177 1.49 -5.94 22.23
N CYS A 178 0.70 -4.89 22.43
CA CYS A 178 -0.35 -4.54 21.46
C CYS A 178 0.28 -3.85 20.24
N THR A 179 -0.01 -4.38 19.05
CA THR A 179 0.54 -3.89 17.78
C THR A 179 -0.57 -3.46 16.82
N LEU A 180 -0.22 -2.76 15.74
CA LEU A 180 -1.20 -2.42 14.71
C LEU A 180 -1.73 -3.69 14.04
N CYS A 181 -0.83 -4.62 13.73
CA CYS A 181 -1.17 -5.83 13.00
C CYS A 181 -0.32 -7.03 13.44
N ASP A 182 -0.82 -8.24 13.15
CA ASP A 182 -0.10 -9.50 13.29
C ASP A 182 -0.14 -10.31 11.98
N VAL A 183 0.98 -10.95 11.64
CA VAL A 183 1.13 -11.69 10.37
C VAL A 183 0.21 -12.91 10.24
N ASN A 184 -0.32 -13.43 11.35
CA ASN A 184 -1.26 -14.55 11.32
C ASN A 184 -2.72 -14.08 11.20
N ASN A 185 -2.97 -12.78 11.38
CA ASN A 185 -4.30 -12.19 11.38
C ASN A 185 -4.43 -11.01 10.40
N GLU A 186 -3.53 -10.90 9.43
CA GLU A 186 -3.45 -9.78 8.47
C GLU A 186 -4.78 -9.53 7.74
N SER A 187 -5.55 -10.58 7.45
CA SER A 187 -6.86 -10.43 6.79
C SER A 187 -7.85 -9.56 7.59
N THR A 188 -7.68 -9.51 8.90
CA THR A 188 -8.49 -8.70 9.82
C THR A 188 -7.80 -7.38 10.16
N ASP A 189 -6.48 -7.38 10.39
CA ASP A 189 -5.73 -6.18 10.77
C ASP A 189 -5.47 -5.21 9.62
N CYS A 190 -5.20 -5.77 8.45
CA CYS A 190 -4.81 -5.06 7.24
C CYS A 190 -5.68 -5.56 6.07
N PRO A 191 -6.99 -5.25 6.01
CA PRO A 191 -7.87 -5.78 4.98
C PRO A 191 -7.36 -5.45 3.56
N GLY A 192 -6.99 -6.48 2.80
CA GLY A 192 -6.44 -6.34 1.44
C GLY A 192 -4.97 -5.94 1.37
N GLN A 193 -4.27 -5.87 2.51
CA GLN A 193 -2.88 -5.47 2.64
C GLN A 193 -2.07 -6.56 3.37
N ARG A 194 -0.80 -6.28 3.65
CA ARG A 194 0.14 -7.12 4.38
C ARG A 194 0.60 -6.39 5.64
N CYS A 195 0.88 -7.12 6.70
CA CYS A 195 1.44 -6.55 7.92
C CYS A 195 2.96 -6.48 7.79
N LEU A 196 3.51 -5.26 7.90
CA LEU A 196 4.95 -5.02 7.90
C LEU A 196 5.40 -4.57 9.29
N ASP A 197 6.33 -5.33 9.86
CA ASP A 197 6.95 -5.08 11.17
C ASP A 197 5.94 -4.76 12.29
N GLN A 198 4.72 -5.28 12.17
CA GLN A 198 3.61 -5.12 13.15
C GLN A 198 3.16 -3.67 13.38
N THR A 199 3.70 -2.72 12.62
CA THR A 199 3.54 -1.28 12.83
C THR A 199 2.82 -0.59 11.68
N MET A 200 2.72 -1.24 10.52
CA MET A 200 2.05 -0.68 9.36
C MET A 200 1.44 -1.77 8.48
N CYS A 201 0.41 -1.37 7.73
CA CYS A 201 -0.17 -2.17 6.65
C CYS A 201 0.38 -1.67 5.31
N THR A 202 0.95 -2.57 4.50
CA THR A 202 1.54 -2.27 3.20
C THR A 202 0.89 -3.09 2.10
N GLU A 203 1.07 -2.71 0.83
CA GLU A 203 0.49 -3.47 -0.30
C GLU A 203 1.14 -4.85 -0.44
N CYS A 204 2.45 -4.92 -0.21
CA CYS A 204 3.24 -6.12 -0.30
C CYS A 204 4.26 -6.18 0.84
N ARG A 205 4.81 -7.36 1.09
CA ARG A 205 5.85 -7.55 2.11
C ARG A 205 7.25 -7.58 1.48
N PRO A 206 8.12 -6.59 1.76
CA PRO A 206 9.49 -6.59 1.27
C PRO A 206 10.24 -7.86 1.73
N GLY A 207 11.04 -8.44 0.84
CA GLY A 207 11.91 -9.58 1.18
C GLY A 207 11.25 -10.96 1.17
N THR A 208 9.91 -11.07 1.12
CA THR A 208 9.22 -12.37 0.96
C THR A 208 8.88 -12.72 -0.49
N GLY A 209 9.48 -11.99 -1.44
CA GLY A 209 9.23 -12.13 -2.88
C GLY A 209 8.19 -11.13 -3.39
N ASN A 210 7.85 -11.26 -4.67
CA ASN A 210 6.97 -10.32 -5.36
C ASN A 210 5.52 -10.82 -5.48
N ALA A 211 5.19 -11.93 -4.83
CA ALA A 211 3.94 -12.66 -5.03
C ALA A 211 2.68 -11.84 -4.72
N ASP A 212 2.75 -10.87 -3.81
CA ASP A 212 1.65 -9.96 -3.49
C ASP A 212 1.33 -9.00 -4.66
N CYS A 213 2.35 -8.66 -5.46
CA CYS A 213 2.26 -7.71 -6.57
C CYS A 213 1.87 -8.43 -7.87
N THR A 214 0.58 -8.71 -8.04
CA THR A 214 0.07 -9.53 -9.17
C THR A 214 -0.20 -8.73 -10.46
N THR A 215 -0.13 -7.41 -10.39
CA THR A 215 -0.37 -6.53 -11.55
C THR A 215 0.86 -6.51 -12.47
N PRO A 216 0.74 -6.78 -13.78
CA PRO A 216 1.91 -6.81 -14.66
C PRO A 216 2.66 -5.48 -14.79
N SER A 217 2.00 -4.32 -14.62
CA SER A 217 2.65 -3.00 -14.64
C SER A 217 3.37 -2.67 -13.34
N GLU A 218 3.01 -3.32 -12.24
CA GLU A 218 3.58 -3.13 -10.90
C GLU A 218 3.84 -4.49 -10.24
N PRO A 219 4.71 -5.32 -10.81
CA PRO A 219 4.87 -6.70 -10.39
C PRO A 219 5.88 -6.85 -9.24
N ARG A 220 6.59 -5.79 -8.82
CA ARG A 220 7.69 -5.87 -7.86
C ARG A 220 7.32 -5.22 -6.54
N CYS A 221 7.58 -5.89 -5.43
CA CYS A 221 7.51 -5.25 -4.12
C CYS A 221 8.76 -4.41 -3.86
N ASN A 222 8.60 -3.10 -3.63
CA ASN A 222 9.71 -2.22 -3.30
C ASN A 222 10.08 -2.30 -1.80
N LEU A 223 11.10 -1.56 -1.37
CA LEU A 223 11.57 -1.61 0.03
C LEU A 223 10.63 -0.96 1.05
N VAL A 224 9.66 -0.16 0.58
CA VAL A 224 8.67 0.50 1.44
C VAL A 224 7.32 -0.23 1.44
N GLY A 225 7.24 -1.41 0.81
CA GLY A 225 6.04 -2.25 0.81
C GLY A 225 4.98 -1.84 -0.22
N GLU A 226 5.36 -1.10 -1.26
CA GLU A 226 4.47 -0.76 -2.37
C GLU A 226 4.83 -1.57 -3.63
N CYS A 227 3.82 -1.93 -4.42
CA CYS A 227 4.05 -2.53 -5.71
C CYS A 227 4.57 -1.50 -6.73
N ALA A 228 5.54 -1.91 -7.52
CA ALA A 228 6.28 -1.04 -8.42
C ALA A 228 6.65 -1.76 -9.72
N ALA A 229 6.96 -0.99 -10.75
CA ALA A 229 7.41 -1.49 -12.05
C ALA A 229 8.57 -2.49 -11.94
N CYS A 230 8.60 -3.45 -12.87
CA CYS A 230 9.72 -4.38 -12.96
C CYS A 230 11.00 -3.65 -13.41
N THR A 231 12.14 -4.19 -13.02
CA THR A 231 13.46 -3.74 -13.51
C THR A 231 14.29 -4.89 -14.08
N MET A 232 13.80 -6.12 -13.93
CA MET A 232 14.40 -7.35 -14.46
C MET A 232 13.36 -8.47 -14.53
N ASP A 233 13.61 -9.46 -15.38
CA ASP A 233 12.73 -10.62 -15.63
C ASP A 233 12.38 -11.39 -14.35
N ALA A 234 13.29 -11.45 -13.36
CA ALA A 234 13.04 -12.13 -12.09
C ALA A 234 11.81 -11.59 -11.35
N HIS A 235 11.49 -10.30 -11.53
CA HIS A 235 10.31 -9.67 -10.95
C HIS A 235 8.99 -10.11 -11.60
N CYS A 236 9.05 -10.79 -12.74
CA CYS A 236 7.89 -11.23 -13.49
C CYS A 236 7.62 -12.73 -13.35
N SER A 237 8.46 -13.45 -12.61
CA SER A 237 8.41 -14.92 -12.50
C SER A 237 7.09 -15.46 -11.93
N HIS A 238 6.39 -14.68 -11.11
CA HIS A 238 5.08 -15.02 -10.53
C HIS A 238 3.89 -14.53 -11.37
N ILE A 239 4.12 -13.75 -12.44
CA ILE A 239 3.06 -13.26 -13.33
C ILE A 239 2.79 -14.31 -14.42
N PRO A 240 1.60 -14.95 -14.46
CA PRO A 240 1.32 -16.02 -15.41
C PRO A 240 1.47 -15.58 -16.87
N GLY A 241 2.28 -16.31 -17.63
CA GLY A 241 2.47 -16.09 -19.06
C GLY A 241 3.18 -14.78 -19.44
N ARG A 242 3.77 -14.07 -18.47
CA ARG A 242 4.45 -12.79 -18.71
C ARG A 242 5.82 -12.76 -18.04
N PRO A 243 6.78 -13.59 -18.45
CA PRO A 243 8.05 -13.76 -17.72
C PRO A 243 9.08 -12.66 -17.97
N ARG A 244 8.82 -11.70 -18.87
CA ARG A 244 9.82 -10.71 -19.32
C ARG A 244 9.52 -9.33 -18.82
N CYS A 245 10.53 -8.62 -18.35
CA CYS A 245 10.42 -7.22 -18.01
C CYS A 245 10.76 -6.35 -19.22
N SER A 246 9.80 -5.57 -19.72
CA SER A 246 10.01 -4.63 -20.82
C SER A 246 9.31 -3.32 -20.53
N GLY A 247 10.05 -2.21 -20.55
CA GLY A 247 9.49 -0.88 -20.28
C GLY A 247 8.82 -0.75 -18.91
N GLY A 248 9.28 -1.49 -17.91
CA GLY A 248 8.70 -1.51 -16.56
C GLY A 248 7.49 -2.43 -16.38
N THR A 249 7.02 -3.09 -17.45
CA THR A 249 5.86 -3.99 -17.42
C THR A 249 6.27 -5.43 -17.71
N CYS A 250 5.64 -6.39 -17.04
CA CYS A 250 5.73 -7.80 -17.37
C CYS A 250 4.96 -8.12 -18.66
N VAL A 251 5.69 -8.62 -19.66
CA VAL A 251 5.20 -8.97 -20.99
C VAL A 251 5.44 -10.43 -21.31
N ALA A 252 4.68 -10.97 -22.26
CA ALA A 252 4.76 -12.39 -22.62
C ALA A 252 6.08 -12.75 -23.30
N CYS A 253 6.59 -11.83 -24.11
CA CYS A 253 7.75 -12.06 -24.95
C CYS A 253 8.39 -10.75 -25.39
N THR A 254 9.60 -10.87 -25.92
CA THR A 254 10.26 -9.84 -26.72
C THR A 254 10.73 -10.46 -28.03
N ALA A 255 11.10 -9.65 -29.02
CA ALA A 255 11.70 -10.17 -30.27
C ALA A 255 12.95 -11.03 -30.03
N ALA A 256 13.68 -10.79 -28.94
CA ALA A 256 14.87 -11.57 -28.57
C ALA A 256 14.52 -12.92 -27.90
N THR A 257 13.39 -13.01 -27.20
CA THR A 257 13.04 -14.16 -26.34
C THR A 257 11.91 -15.02 -26.90
N GLU A 258 11.22 -14.56 -27.94
CA GLU A 258 10.05 -15.21 -28.57
C GLU A 258 10.25 -16.70 -28.90
N GLY A 259 11.47 -17.11 -29.28
CA GLY A 259 11.73 -18.50 -29.64
C GLY A 259 11.48 -19.46 -28.48
N ALA A 260 11.83 -19.04 -27.26
CA ALA A 260 11.57 -19.81 -26.04
C ALA A 260 10.19 -19.49 -25.47
N ASP A 261 9.84 -18.21 -25.37
CA ASP A 261 8.64 -17.77 -24.65
C ASP A 261 7.33 -18.09 -25.40
N CYS A 262 7.37 -18.15 -26.73
CA CYS A 262 6.21 -18.37 -27.59
C CYS A 262 6.18 -19.76 -28.23
N GLY A 263 6.95 -20.72 -27.71
CA GLY A 263 6.95 -22.10 -28.23
C GLY A 263 7.32 -22.20 -29.70
N GLY A 264 8.22 -21.34 -30.18
CA GLY A 264 8.64 -21.28 -31.59
C GLY A 264 7.79 -20.38 -32.50
N ASN A 265 6.77 -19.71 -31.97
CA ASN A 265 6.05 -18.63 -32.66
C ASN A 265 6.72 -17.27 -32.44
N THR A 266 6.27 -16.26 -33.20
CA THR A 266 6.80 -14.90 -33.10
C THR A 266 6.15 -14.09 -31.99
N CYS A 267 6.83 -13.03 -31.57
CA CYS A 267 6.30 -12.01 -30.68
C CYS A 267 5.86 -10.78 -31.48
N SER A 268 4.64 -10.29 -31.21
CA SER A 268 4.17 -9.03 -31.75
C SER A 268 4.94 -7.87 -31.11
N PRO A 269 5.67 -7.05 -31.87
CA PRO A 269 6.43 -5.92 -31.33
C PRO A 269 5.53 -4.80 -30.78
N ALA A 270 4.29 -4.68 -31.29
CA ALA A 270 3.34 -3.66 -30.87
C ALA A 270 2.65 -4.00 -29.54
N THR A 271 2.41 -5.28 -29.28
CA THR A 271 1.63 -5.74 -28.11
C THR A 271 2.44 -6.55 -27.11
N LEU A 272 3.66 -6.98 -27.46
CA LEU A 272 4.54 -7.83 -26.65
C LEU A 272 3.84 -9.13 -26.19
N THR A 273 3.00 -9.66 -27.08
CA THR A 273 2.26 -10.91 -26.92
C THR A 273 2.68 -11.91 -27.99
N CYS A 274 2.69 -13.20 -27.62
CA CYS A 274 2.93 -14.27 -28.57
C CYS A 274 1.85 -14.31 -29.65
N THR A 275 2.27 -14.53 -30.89
CA THR A 275 1.37 -14.77 -32.02
C THR A 275 1.18 -16.28 -32.23
N THR A 276 0.34 -16.64 -33.21
CA THR A 276 0.22 -18.01 -33.70
C THR A 276 1.04 -18.26 -34.97
N THR A 277 1.82 -17.27 -35.43
CA THR A 277 2.65 -17.41 -36.63
C THR A 277 3.98 -18.05 -36.26
N PRO A 278 4.32 -19.22 -36.84
CA PRO A 278 5.63 -19.82 -36.64
C PRO A 278 6.73 -18.88 -37.15
N ARG A 279 7.86 -18.85 -36.44
CA ARG A 279 9.00 -18.01 -36.81
C ARG A 279 9.47 -18.34 -38.24
N PHE A 280 9.73 -17.29 -38.99
CA PHE A 280 10.29 -17.32 -40.35
C PHE A 280 9.45 -18.13 -41.34
N SER A 281 8.13 -18.18 -41.16
CA SER A 281 7.21 -18.98 -41.97
C SER A 281 6.54 -18.23 -43.12
N ARG A 282 6.54 -16.89 -43.09
CA ARG A 282 5.86 -16.04 -44.07
C ARG A 282 6.80 -15.71 -45.24
N SER A 283 6.42 -16.12 -46.44
CA SER A 283 7.11 -15.78 -47.69
C SER A 283 6.80 -14.36 -48.17
N VAL A 284 7.43 -13.94 -49.26
CA VAL A 284 7.25 -12.60 -49.84
C VAL A 284 5.79 -12.27 -50.09
N CYS A 285 5.40 -11.03 -49.79
CA CYS A 285 4.02 -10.53 -49.87
C CYS A 285 2.98 -11.29 -49.03
N GLN A 286 3.38 -12.13 -48.08
CA GLN A 286 2.45 -12.60 -47.05
C GLN A 286 2.30 -11.56 -45.95
N SER A 287 1.10 -11.46 -45.39
CA SER A 287 0.81 -10.63 -44.23
C SER A 287 1.69 -11.03 -43.03
N CYS A 288 2.14 -10.04 -42.29
CA CYS A 288 2.96 -10.21 -41.09
C CYS A 288 2.63 -9.13 -40.05
N VAL A 289 3.00 -9.40 -38.82
CA VAL A 289 2.94 -8.49 -37.67
C VAL A 289 4.32 -8.24 -37.06
N SER A 290 5.29 -9.12 -37.30
CA SER A 290 6.67 -9.03 -36.81
C SER A 290 7.66 -9.36 -37.91
N ASP A 291 8.85 -8.76 -37.86
CA ASP A 291 9.96 -9.06 -38.78
C ASP A 291 10.32 -10.55 -38.78
N ASN A 292 10.22 -11.19 -37.61
CA ASN A 292 10.50 -12.60 -37.46
C ASN A 292 9.39 -13.51 -38.00
N ASP A 293 8.25 -12.96 -38.45
CA ASP A 293 7.29 -13.75 -39.23
C ASP A 293 7.90 -14.11 -40.59
N CYS A 294 8.70 -13.19 -41.14
CA CYS A 294 9.18 -13.26 -42.51
C CYS A 294 10.33 -14.25 -42.65
N ALA A 295 10.22 -15.14 -43.62
CA ALA A 295 11.25 -16.10 -43.99
C ALA A 295 12.54 -15.38 -44.34
N GLN A 296 13.68 -15.91 -43.87
CA GLN A 296 15.01 -15.33 -44.14
C GLN A 296 15.77 -16.11 -45.23
N THR A 297 15.10 -17.08 -45.88
CA THR A 297 15.68 -17.84 -46.99
C THR A 297 15.72 -16.98 -48.25
N GLY A 298 16.89 -16.87 -48.88
CA GLY A 298 17.05 -16.12 -50.13
C GLY A 298 17.22 -14.60 -49.96
N GLY A 299 17.34 -14.10 -48.73
CA GLY A 299 17.62 -12.71 -48.42
C GLY A 299 17.12 -12.29 -47.05
N THR A 300 17.35 -11.03 -46.69
CA THR A 300 16.80 -10.45 -45.46
C THR A 300 15.39 -9.96 -45.73
N PHE A 301 14.39 -10.56 -45.09
CA PHE A 301 13.00 -10.10 -45.18
C PHE A 301 12.58 -9.44 -43.87
N ARG A 302 11.71 -8.44 -43.99
CA ARG A 302 11.17 -7.67 -42.87
C ARG A 302 9.68 -7.44 -43.09
N CYS A 303 8.97 -7.14 -42.01
CA CYS A 303 7.56 -6.85 -42.06
C CYS A 303 7.33 -5.37 -42.30
N ILE A 304 6.98 -5.04 -43.54
CA ILE A 304 6.96 -3.65 -44.02
C ILE A 304 5.52 -3.16 -44.15
N PRO A 305 5.17 -1.99 -43.59
CA PRO A 305 3.86 -1.41 -43.79
C PRO A 305 3.62 -1.11 -45.27
N MET A 306 2.47 -1.53 -45.79
CA MET A 306 2.09 -1.30 -47.17
C MET A 306 0.75 -0.59 -47.30
N ASN A 307 0.60 0.10 -48.42
CA ASN A 307 -0.61 0.81 -48.80
C ASN A 307 -1.11 0.32 -50.16
N PHE A 308 -2.40 0.53 -50.42
CA PHE A 308 -2.98 0.45 -51.75
C PHE A 308 -3.75 1.74 -52.03
N GLN A 309 -3.34 2.48 -53.06
CA GLN A 309 -3.90 3.80 -53.41
C GLN A 309 -3.99 4.75 -52.19
N GLY A 310 -2.93 4.75 -51.36
CA GLY A 310 -2.85 5.55 -50.13
C GLY A 310 -3.59 4.98 -48.91
N THR A 311 -4.35 3.89 -49.06
CA THR A 311 -5.04 3.21 -47.94
C THR A 311 -4.13 2.16 -47.31
N ALA A 312 -3.94 2.20 -45.99
CA ALA A 312 -3.09 1.23 -45.28
C ALA A 312 -3.69 -0.18 -45.31
N LEU A 313 -2.87 -1.17 -45.66
CA LEU A 313 -3.24 -2.60 -45.70
C LEU A 313 -2.60 -3.43 -44.59
N GLY A 314 -1.69 -2.86 -43.80
CA GLY A 314 -0.93 -3.56 -42.77
C GLY A 314 0.48 -3.96 -43.21
N GLY A 315 1.08 -4.92 -42.50
CA GLY A 315 2.45 -5.37 -42.74
C GLY A 315 2.54 -6.53 -43.72
N PHE A 316 3.51 -6.49 -44.63
CA PHE A 316 3.82 -7.58 -45.55
C PHE A 316 5.31 -7.86 -45.60
N CYS A 317 5.66 -9.14 -45.77
CA CYS A 317 7.04 -9.57 -45.86
C CYS A 317 7.68 -9.13 -47.17
N LEU A 318 8.63 -8.19 -47.10
CA LEU A 318 9.39 -7.70 -48.24
C LEU A 318 10.89 -7.92 -48.04
N ARG A 319 11.59 -8.18 -49.15
CA ARG A 319 13.04 -8.39 -49.16
C ARG A 319 13.76 -7.05 -49.12
N ALA A 320 14.76 -6.88 -48.27
CA ALA A 320 15.65 -5.74 -48.33
C ALA A 320 16.53 -5.78 -49.59
N THR A 321 16.79 -4.63 -50.21
CA THR A 321 17.72 -4.55 -51.34
C THR A 321 19.16 -4.88 -50.91
N PRO A 322 20.01 -5.44 -51.79
CA PRO A 322 19.79 -5.75 -53.21
C PRO A 322 19.10 -7.10 -53.47
N GLY A 323 18.80 -7.38 -54.75
CA GLY A 323 18.27 -8.68 -55.20
C GLY A 323 16.76 -8.69 -55.46
N CYS A 324 16.21 -7.58 -55.95
CA CYS A 324 14.83 -7.52 -56.38
C CYS A 324 14.59 -8.36 -57.64
N THR A 325 13.49 -9.11 -57.66
CA THR A 325 13.06 -9.91 -58.80
C THR A 325 11.62 -9.56 -59.15
N PRO A 326 11.22 -9.59 -60.43
CA PRO A 326 9.83 -9.39 -60.81
C PRO A 326 8.88 -10.29 -60.01
N PRO A 327 7.68 -9.80 -59.60
CA PRO A 327 7.14 -8.46 -59.82
C PRO A 327 7.62 -7.39 -58.81
N PHE A 328 8.56 -7.73 -57.92
CA PHE A 328 9.00 -6.89 -56.80
C PHE A 328 10.10 -5.89 -57.17
N ASN A 329 9.90 -5.14 -58.25
CA ASN A 329 10.91 -4.21 -58.79
C ASN A 329 10.74 -2.76 -58.31
N THR A 330 9.72 -2.46 -57.52
CA THR A 330 9.44 -1.12 -57.01
C THR A 330 10.09 -0.97 -55.64
N GLY A 331 11.01 -0.01 -55.49
CA GLY A 331 11.62 0.28 -54.20
C GLY A 331 10.60 0.90 -53.23
N ILE A 332 10.45 0.31 -52.05
CA ILE A 332 9.66 0.86 -50.94
C ILE A 332 10.61 1.18 -49.80
N THR A 333 10.68 2.45 -49.39
CA THR A 333 11.51 2.87 -48.26
C THR A 333 10.64 3.07 -47.03
N ALA A 334 10.90 2.30 -45.96
CA ALA A 334 10.12 2.34 -44.73
C ALA A 334 10.90 1.76 -43.54
N THR A 335 10.49 2.14 -42.33
CA THR A 335 10.82 1.44 -41.08
C THR A 335 9.98 0.18 -40.97
N SER A 336 10.54 -0.92 -40.46
CA SER A 336 9.77 -2.14 -40.25
C SER A 336 8.77 -2.02 -39.11
N LEU A 337 7.75 -2.88 -39.08
CA LEU A 337 6.79 -2.93 -37.98
C LEU A 337 7.42 -3.36 -36.64
N SER A 338 8.58 -4.02 -36.66
CA SER A 338 9.36 -4.31 -35.45
C SER A 338 10.34 -3.20 -35.05
N GLY A 339 10.28 -2.04 -35.73
CA GLY A 339 11.12 -0.88 -35.41
C GLY A 339 12.53 -0.96 -35.97
N PHE A 340 12.79 -1.85 -36.94
CA PHE A 340 14.07 -1.85 -37.64
C PHE A 340 14.22 -0.58 -38.47
N GLU A 341 15.43 -0.02 -38.44
CA GLU A 341 15.79 1.23 -39.11
C GLU A 341 15.40 1.27 -40.60
N SER A 342 15.02 2.46 -41.08
CA SER A 342 14.45 2.63 -42.40
C SER A 342 15.40 2.19 -43.50
N ALA A 343 14.95 1.28 -44.37
CA ALA A 343 15.71 0.77 -45.51
C ALA A 343 14.82 0.65 -46.77
N THR A 344 15.44 0.36 -47.92
CA THR A 344 14.71 0.12 -49.17
C THR A 344 14.45 -1.38 -49.37
N TYR A 345 13.21 -1.70 -49.69
CA TYR A 345 12.71 -3.05 -49.88
C TYR A 345 12.19 -3.26 -51.31
N CYS A 346 12.37 -4.47 -51.81
CA CYS A 346 11.81 -4.94 -53.07
C CYS A 346 10.31 -5.12 -52.92
N GLY A 347 9.54 -4.16 -53.41
CA GLY A 347 8.10 -4.10 -53.31
C GLY A 347 7.42 -3.95 -54.67
N ILE A 348 6.13 -3.64 -54.62
CA ILE A 348 5.23 -3.54 -55.77
C ILE A 348 4.74 -2.10 -55.93
N TYR A 349 4.16 -1.79 -57.10
CA TYR A 349 3.59 -0.48 -57.35
C TYR A 349 2.23 -0.32 -56.66
N GLN A 350 2.24 0.26 -55.45
CA GLN A 350 1.10 0.39 -54.53
C GLN A 350 -0.11 1.19 -55.07
N ASN A 351 0.03 1.91 -56.18
CA ASN A 351 -1.10 2.61 -56.81
C ASN A 351 -1.91 1.71 -57.77
N ALA A 352 -1.34 0.57 -58.19
CA ALA A 352 -1.96 -0.33 -59.18
C ALA A 352 -2.26 -1.73 -58.63
N THR A 353 -1.50 -2.20 -57.63
CA THR A 353 -1.64 -3.56 -57.12
C THR A 353 -1.35 -3.64 -55.62
N SER A 354 -1.83 -4.71 -54.98
CA SER A 354 -1.53 -5.07 -53.59
C SER A 354 -0.78 -6.39 -53.51
N CYS A 355 -0.16 -6.66 -52.36
CA CYS A 355 0.53 -7.93 -52.15
C CYS A 355 -0.43 -9.12 -52.28
N ASP A 356 -1.66 -9.00 -51.78
CA ASP A 356 -2.67 -10.05 -51.90
C ASP A 356 -3.05 -10.30 -53.37
N ALA A 357 -3.13 -9.24 -54.19
CA ALA A 357 -3.41 -9.36 -55.62
C ALA A 357 -2.26 -10.08 -56.36
N VAL A 358 -1.01 -9.77 -56.01
CA VAL A 358 0.17 -10.47 -56.53
C VAL A 358 0.17 -11.94 -56.10
N ARG A 359 -0.20 -12.23 -54.84
CA ARG A 359 -0.28 -13.62 -54.35
C ARG A 359 -1.37 -14.43 -55.03
N ASN A 360 -2.51 -13.83 -55.38
CA ASN A 360 -3.55 -14.51 -56.14
C ASN A 360 -3.02 -15.05 -57.49
N VAL A 361 -2.12 -14.32 -58.16
CA VAL A 361 -1.46 -14.79 -59.40
C VAL A 361 -0.56 -15.99 -59.12
N PHE A 362 0.29 -15.92 -58.09
CA PHE A 362 1.17 -17.05 -57.71
C PHE A 362 0.38 -18.30 -57.31
N GLN A 363 -0.81 -18.12 -56.74
CA GLN A 363 -1.71 -19.20 -56.34
C GLN A 363 -2.63 -19.67 -57.46
N SER A 364 -2.59 -19.03 -58.64
CA SER A 364 -3.53 -19.29 -59.74
C SER A 364 -5.00 -19.24 -59.31
N ARG A 365 -5.34 -18.30 -58.42
CA ARG A 365 -6.68 -18.15 -57.86
C ARG A 365 -7.68 -17.82 -58.97
N GLN A 366 -8.83 -18.49 -58.95
CA GLN A 366 -9.91 -18.27 -59.90
C GLN A 366 -10.94 -17.28 -59.36
N CYS A 367 -11.69 -16.68 -60.28
CA CYS A 367 -12.84 -15.81 -60.04
C CYS A 367 -13.99 -16.28 -60.94
N PRO A 368 -14.70 -17.37 -60.55
CA PRO A 368 -15.63 -18.11 -61.40
C PRO A 368 -16.71 -17.29 -62.12
N THR A 369 -17.15 -16.16 -61.57
CA THR A 369 -18.18 -15.32 -62.19
C THR A 369 -17.64 -14.25 -63.12
N GLY A 370 -16.31 -14.13 -63.25
CA GLY A 370 -15.66 -13.02 -63.95
C GLY A 370 -15.55 -11.76 -63.09
N ALA A 371 -16.00 -11.79 -61.83
CA ALA A 371 -16.00 -10.62 -60.96
C ALA A 371 -14.68 -10.47 -60.19
N ALA A 372 -14.04 -9.30 -60.33
CA ALA A 372 -12.81 -8.96 -59.59
C ALA A 372 -12.96 -9.02 -58.05
N SER A 373 -14.18 -8.83 -57.52
CA SER A 373 -14.47 -8.94 -56.09
C SER A 373 -14.19 -10.33 -55.52
N GLU A 374 -14.25 -11.40 -56.33
CA GLU A 374 -13.98 -12.78 -55.90
C GLU A 374 -12.50 -13.04 -55.59
N CYS A 375 -11.63 -12.17 -56.11
CA CYS A 375 -10.21 -12.20 -55.80
C CYS A 375 -9.90 -11.72 -54.38
N MET A 376 -10.83 -11.01 -53.73
CA MET A 376 -10.73 -10.53 -52.34
C MET A 376 -9.42 -9.81 -52.02
N ALA A 377 -8.89 -9.07 -52.99
CA ALA A 377 -7.62 -8.37 -52.85
C ALA A 377 -7.71 -6.98 -53.52
N PRO A 378 -7.37 -5.89 -52.83
CA PRO A 378 -7.36 -4.56 -53.42
C PRO A 378 -6.44 -4.52 -54.66
N GLY A 379 -6.92 -3.95 -55.77
CA GLY A 379 -6.16 -3.90 -57.03
C GLY A 379 -6.07 -5.22 -57.79
N ALA A 380 -6.79 -6.27 -57.37
CA ALA A 380 -6.95 -7.47 -58.18
C ALA A 380 -7.99 -7.26 -59.29
N LEU A 381 -7.72 -7.90 -60.43
CA LEU A 381 -8.58 -7.98 -61.61
C LEU A 381 -8.96 -9.44 -61.84
N CYS A 382 -10.05 -9.69 -62.57
CA CYS A 382 -10.44 -11.02 -63.01
C CYS A 382 -10.39 -11.07 -64.54
N GLU A 383 -9.37 -11.70 -65.10
CA GLU A 383 -9.10 -11.65 -66.54
C GLU A 383 -8.66 -13.01 -67.08
N THR A 384 -8.54 -13.10 -68.41
CA THR A 384 -7.94 -14.26 -69.07
C THR A 384 -6.42 -14.18 -68.97
N VAL A 385 -5.81 -15.21 -68.38
CA VAL A 385 -4.36 -15.25 -68.14
C VAL A 385 -3.78 -16.49 -68.81
N GLY A 386 -3.22 -16.31 -70.01
CA GLY A 386 -2.88 -17.42 -70.91
C GLY A 386 -4.13 -17.98 -71.55
N VAL A 387 -4.35 -19.29 -71.41
CA VAL A 387 -5.54 -19.97 -71.96
C VAL A 387 -6.68 -20.13 -70.95
N VAL A 388 -6.51 -19.59 -69.74
CA VAL A 388 -7.47 -19.77 -68.64
C VAL A 388 -8.22 -18.47 -68.43
N GLU A 389 -9.51 -18.48 -68.73
CA GLU A 389 -10.45 -17.40 -68.41
C GLU A 389 -10.68 -17.32 -66.89
N ASN A 390 -11.18 -16.18 -66.43
CA ASN A 390 -11.65 -16.01 -65.05
C ASN A 390 -10.57 -16.32 -64.00
N ARG A 391 -9.35 -15.78 -64.21
CA ARG A 391 -8.24 -15.91 -63.27
C ARG A 391 -7.88 -14.55 -62.65
N CYS A 392 -7.63 -14.57 -61.35
CA CYS A 392 -7.22 -13.37 -60.62
C CYS A 392 -5.84 -12.92 -61.08
N THR A 393 -5.75 -11.65 -61.49
CA THR A 393 -4.53 -10.96 -61.89
C THR A 393 -4.51 -9.54 -61.33
N TYR A 394 -3.61 -8.68 -61.79
CA TYR A 394 -3.51 -7.28 -61.38
C TYR A 394 -3.00 -6.41 -62.53
N ALA A 395 -3.25 -5.11 -62.41
CA ALA A 395 -2.85 -4.13 -63.41
C ALA A 395 -1.33 -3.99 -63.52
N CYS A 396 -0.83 -3.76 -64.72
CA CYS A 396 0.58 -3.55 -64.99
C CYS A 396 0.78 -2.46 -66.07
N SER A 397 1.98 -1.88 -66.09
CA SER A 397 2.40 -0.95 -67.16
C SER A 397 3.50 -1.52 -68.05
N THR A 398 4.30 -2.45 -67.51
CA THR A 398 5.41 -3.12 -68.21
C THR A 398 5.49 -4.58 -67.76
N ALA A 399 6.07 -5.45 -68.59
CA ALA A 399 6.27 -6.87 -68.24
C ALA A 399 7.12 -7.07 -66.97
N SER A 400 7.97 -6.12 -66.61
CA SER A 400 8.77 -6.18 -65.38
C SER A 400 7.95 -6.07 -64.08
N ALA A 401 6.71 -5.56 -64.16
CA ALA A 401 5.76 -5.54 -63.05
C ALA A 401 5.03 -6.87 -62.87
N CYS A 402 5.25 -7.84 -63.76
CA CYS A 402 4.59 -9.13 -63.76
C CYS A 402 5.50 -10.25 -63.24
N VAL A 403 4.95 -11.45 -63.07
CA VAL A 403 5.73 -12.61 -62.60
C VAL A 403 6.83 -12.96 -63.62
N PRO A 404 7.98 -13.51 -63.20
CA PRO A 404 9.14 -13.64 -64.09
C PRO A 404 8.94 -14.68 -65.20
N SER A 405 7.99 -15.60 -65.04
CA SER A 405 7.69 -16.67 -66.00
C SER A 405 6.25 -17.15 -65.91
N GLY A 406 5.79 -17.85 -66.95
CA GLY A 406 4.43 -18.41 -67.02
C GLY A 406 3.42 -17.48 -67.69
N PRO A 407 2.11 -17.84 -67.68
CA PRO A 407 1.12 -17.14 -68.48
C PRO A 407 0.75 -15.74 -67.95
N ALA A 408 1.27 -15.36 -66.79
CA ALA A 408 1.09 -14.04 -66.19
C ALA A 408 2.37 -13.19 -66.28
N SER A 409 3.35 -13.54 -67.12
CA SER A 409 4.63 -12.82 -67.21
C SER A 409 4.66 -11.63 -68.15
N THR A 410 3.66 -11.50 -69.00
CA THR A 410 3.50 -10.39 -69.94
C THR A 410 2.52 -9.37 -69.40
N CYS A 411 2.68 -8.13 -69.84
CA CYS A 411 1.75 -7.05 -69.57
C CYS A 411 0.97 -6.72 -70.85
N ASN A 412 0.00 -7.56 -71.19
CA ASN A 412 -0.86 -7.36 -72.36
C ASN A 412 -2.19 -6.74 -71.90
N ALA A 413 -2.74 -5.81 -72.69
CA ALA A 413 -4.01 -5.14 -72.38
C ALA A 413 -4.10 -4.46 -70.98
N GLY A 414 -2.97 -4.15 -70.35
CA GLY A 414 -2.90 -3.43 -69.08
C GLY A 414 -2.96 -4.30 -67.81
N TYR A 415 -2.90 -5.63 -67.93
CA TYR A 415 -2.86 -6.55 -66.80
C TYR A 415 -1.82 -7.66 -66.99
N CYS A 416 -1.40 -8.31 -65.89
CA CYS A 416 -0.42 -9.39 -65.96
C CYS A 416 -1.05 -10.67 -66.52
N GLY A 417 -0.87 -10.87 -67.81
CA GLY A 417 -1.46 -11.95 -68.60
C GLY A 417 -0.99 -11.89 -70.06
N SER A 418 -1.06 -13.03 -70.73
CA SER A 418 -0.66 -13.18 -72.14
C SER A 418 -1.85 -13.42 -73.04
#